data_AF-A3V4S4-F1
#
_entry.id   AF-A3V4S4-F1
#
_cell.length_a   1.000
_cell.length_b   1.000
_cell.length_c   1.000
_cell.angle_alpha   90.00
_cell.angle_beta   90.00
_cell.angle_gamma   90.00
#
_symmetry.space_group_name_H-M   'P 1'
#
loop_
_entity.id
_entity.type
_entity.pdbx_description
1 polymer ?
#
loop_
_entity_poly.entity_id
_entity_poly.type
_entity_poly.pdbx_seq_one_letter_code
_entity_poly.pdbx_strand_id
1 'polypeptide(L)'
;MATIKATAPAKVNLTLHVTGRRDDGYHLLDSLVVFADVCDQLSATSSADLRISVSGPFSPGVPTDDSNLMMRAAMALKRVRGVEMGAALTLEKRLPHAAGIGSGSSDAALTLAMLAELWGVPPLPANGPEVVALGADVPVCLQAPAPTRMTGIGETLLDVPRLPDCALVLVRPPVDVATSAVFQALTSRDGSGMDDLPHGLDYDSFAQWLSAQRNDLQAPAESIAPEIAQAIAALRALPAVSFAGMSGSGATCYGLVKDMATATQVARRMQVAHMNWWVAPAAVLQPA
;
A
#
# COMPACT_ATOMS: atom_id res chain seq x y z
N MET A 1 -20.78 -7.00 23.97
CA MET A 1 -20.21 -5.74 23.43
C MET A 1 -20.07 -5.91 21.93
N ALA A 2 -20.49 -4.91 21.14
CA ALA A 2 -20.32 -4.97 19.69
C ALA A 2 -18.83 -4.99 19.34
N THR A 3 -18.45 -5.83 18.37
CA THR A 3 -17.08 -5.91 17.85
C THR A 3 -17.14 -5.59 16.37
N ILE A 4 -16.41 -4.57 15.95
CA ILE A 4 -16.25 -4.22 14.54
C ILE A 4 -15.10 -5.06 14.00
N LYS A 5 -15.28 -5.67 12.83
CA LYS A 5 -14.25 -6.43 12.12
C LYS A 5 -14.18 -5.95 10.70
N ALA A 6 -12.96 -5.73 10.22
CA ALA A 6 -12.71 -5.30 8.85
C ALA A 6 -11.31 -5.74 8.41
N THR A 7 -11.03 -5.56 7.12
CA THR A 7 -9.77 -5.96 6.50
C THR A 7 -9.07 -4.75 5.89
N ALA A 8 -7.78 -4.60 6.16
CA ALA A 8 -6.96 -3.52 5.61
C ALA A 8 -6.20 -4.04 4.37
N PRO A 9 -6.58 -3.62 3.15
CA PRO A 9 -5.98 -4.15 1.92
C PRO A 9 -4.55 -3.65 1.70
N ALA A 10 -3.75 -4.43 0.98
CA ALA A 10 -2.43 -3.99 0.52
C ALA A 10 -2.59 -2.82 -0.45
N LYS A 11 -1.83 -1.75 -0.23
CA LYS A 11 -1.75 -0.59 -1.12
C LYS A 11 -0.62 -0.83 -2.11
N VAL A 12 -0.87 -0.68 -3.40
CA VAL A 12 0.14 -0.91 -4.45
C VAL A 12 0.28 0.37 -5.28
N ASN A 13 1.51 0.88 -5.38
CA ASN A 13 1.82 1.93 -6.35
C ASN A 13 2.07 1.26 -7.71
N LEU A 14 1.16 1.45 -8.67
CA LEU A 14 1.35 0.99 -10.05
C LEU A 14 2.31 1.91 -10.81
N THR A 15 2.39 3.16 -10.42
CA THR A 15 3.39 4.11 -10.92
C THR A 15 3.96 4.90 -9.75
N LEU A 16 5.16 5.46 -9.88
CA LEU A 16 5.70 6.39 -8.89
C LEU A 16 6.72 7.30 -9.58
N HIS A 17 6.28 8.49 -9.94
CA HIS A 17 7.09 9.51 -10.59
C HIS A 17 7.57 10.51 -9.54
N VAL A 18 8.86 10.82 -9.50
CA VAL A 18 9.43 11.86 -8.64
C VAL A 18 9.47 13.16 -9.43
N THR A 19 8.63 14.12 -9.04
CA THR A 19 8.34 15.34 -9.83
C THR A 19 9.01 16.59 -9.29
N GLY A 20 9.70 16.48 -8.16
CA GLY A 20 10.48 17.55 -7.57
C GLY A 20 10.90 17.27 -6.15
N ARG A 21 11.43 18.29 -5.49
CA ARG A 21 11.75 18.28 -4.06
C ARG A 21 11.34 19.62 -3.43
N ARG A 22 10.66 19.55 -2.29
CA ARG A 22 10.31 20.71 -1.47
C ARG A 22 11.51 21.19 -0.65
N ASP A 23 11.44 22.44 -0.21
CA ASP A 23 12.46 23.08 0.64
C ASP A 23 12.64 22.40 2.00
N ASP A 24 11.58 21.75 2.50
CA ASP A 24 11.60 20.93 3.73
C ASP A 24 12.23 19.54 3.54
N GLY A 25 12.72 19.24 2.34
CA GLY A 25 13.45 18.04 2.01
C GLY A 25 12.59 16.88 1.51
N TYR A 26 11.26 16.98 1.55
CA TYR A 26 10.36 15.94 1.02
C TYR A 26 10.35 15.91 -0.51
N HIS A 27 10.15 14.72 -1.07
CA HIS A 27 10.00 14.52 -2.50
C HIS A 27 8.56 14.73 -2.93
N LEU A 28 8.38 15.46 -4.04
CA LEU A 28 7.10 15.55 -4.72
C LEU A 28 6.96 14.30 -5.60
N LEU A 29 5.79 13.68 -5.53
CA LEU A 29 5.44 12.42 -6.15
C LEU A 29 4.20 12.61 -7.03
N ASP A 30 4.07 11.72 -8.01
CA ASP A 30 2.85 11.50 -8.80
C ASP A 30 2.71 10.00 -9.06
N SER A 31 1.64 9.40 -8.54
CA SER A 31 1.52 7.95 -8.43
C SER A 31 0.08 7.50 -8.63
N LEU A 32 -0.13 6.50 -9.49
CA LEU A 32 -1.36 5.72 -9.53
C LEU A 32 -1.29 4.65 -8.44
N VAL A 33 -2.22 4.70 -7.50
CA VAL A 33 -2.34 3.76 -6.39
C VAL A 33 -3.60 2.91 -6.56
N VAL A 34 -3.46 1.61 -6.31
CA VAL A 34 -4.56 0.65 -6.24
C VAL A 34 -4.52 -0.14 -4.94
N PHE A 35 -5.62 -0.80 -4.61
CA PHE A 35 -5.72 -1.69 -3.45
C PHE A 35 -5.87 -3.14 -3.92
N ALA A 36 -5.15 -4.03 -3.29
CA ALA A 36 -5.17 -5.46 -3.58
C ALA A 36 -5.86 -6.22 -2.45
N ASP A 37 -6.66 -7.24 -2.77
CA ASP A 37 -7.52 -7.98 -1.83
C ASP A 37 -6.77 -8.90 -0.84
N VAL A 38 -5.44 -8.82 -0.80
CA VAL A 38 -4.62 -9.41 0.26
C VAL A 38 -4.56 -8.41 1.40
N CYS A 39 -5.08 -8.81 2.55
CA CYS A 39 -5.34 -7.89 3.66
C CYS A 39 -4.77 -8.37 4.99
N ASP A 40 -4.43 -7.42 5.84
CA ASP A 40 -4.42 -7.64 7.30
C ASP A 40 -5.85 -7.67 7.83
N GLN A 41 -6.06 -8.31 8.99
CA GLN A 41 -7.38 -8.38 9.63
C GLN A 41 -7.39 -7.63 10.95
N LEU A 42 -8.36 -6.73 11.10
CA LEU A 42 -8.49 -5.88 12.28
C LEU A 42 -9.81 -6.15 12.98
N SER A 43 -9.78 -6.11 14.31
CA SER A 43 -11.00 -5.99 15.11
C SER A 43 -10.86 -4.93 16.19
N ALA A 44 -11.98 -4.29 16.52
CA ALA A 44 -12.05 -3.30 17.58
C ALA A 44 -13.28 -3.56 18.45
N THR A 45 -13.07 -3.55 19.76
CA THR A 45 -14.12 -3.64 20.77
C THR A 45 -13.93 -2.52 21.79
N SER A 46 -15.01 -1.92 22.28
CA SER A 46 -14.94 -0.89 23.33
C SER A 46 -14.20 -1.42 24.56
N SER A 47 -13.37 -0.58 25.18
CA SER A 47 -12.68 -0.94 26.40
C SER A 47 -12.43 0.25 27.31
N ALA A 48 -11.95 0.00 28.53
CA ALA A 48 -11.61 1.06 29.48
C ALA A 48 -10.34 1.81 29.04
N ASP A 49 -9.36 1.06 28.55
CA ASP A 49 -8.06 1.51 28.09
C ASP A 49 -7.89 1.31 26.57
N LEU A 50 -6.94 2.03 25.97
CA LEU A 50 -6.53 1.80 24.59
C LEU A 50 -5.37 0.79 24.60
N ARG A 51 -5.58 -0.35 23.95
CA ARG A 51 -4.56 -1.41 23.85
C ARG A 51 -4.63 -2.10 22.49
N ILE A 52 -3.52 -2.70 22.09
CA ILE A 52 -3.42 -3.49 20.87
C ILE A 52 -2.81 -4.87 21.18
N SER A 53 -3.36 -5.90 20.55
CA SER A 53 -2.71 -7.21 20.42
C SER A 53 -2.42 -7.51 18.96
N VAL A 54 -1.26 -8.11 18.70
CA VAL A 54 -0.83 -8.44 17.34
C VAL A 54 -0.54 -9.94 17.24
N SER A 55 -1.01 -10.56 16.17
CA SER A 55 -0.81 -11.97 15.84
C SER A 55 -0.59 -12.15 14.34
N GLY A 56 -0.41 -13.39 13.88
CA GLY A 56 -0.23 -13.70 12.46
C GLY A 56 1.24 -13.85 12.04
N PRO A 57 1.48 -14.34 10.81
CA PRO A 57 2.82 -14.72 10.34
C PRO A 57 3.81 -13.55 10.30
N PHE A 58 3.32 -12.32 10.09
CA PHE A 58 4.16 -11.12 10.03
C PHE A 58 4.09 -10.26 11.31
N SER A 59 3.61 -10.83 12.42
CA SER A 59 3.59 -10.15 13.72
C SER A 59 4.96 -9.91 14.37
N PRO A 60 6.02 -10.72 14.17
CA PRO A 60 7.31 -10.45 14.79
C PRO A 60 7.84 -9.07 14.41
N GLY A 61 8.19 -8.26 15.41
CA GLY A 61 8.71 -6.90 15.22
C GLY A 61 7.64 -5.81 15.05
N VAL A 62 6.35 -6.15 15.01
CA VAL A 62 5.27 -5.14 15.02
C VAL A 62 5.13 -4.56 16.44
N PRO A 63 5.28 -3.24 16.64
CA PRO A 63 5.16 -2.65 17.97
C PRO A 63 3.74 -2.81 18.54
N THR A 64 3.63 -2.93 19.86
CA THR A 64 2.32 -2.96 20.56
C THR A 64 2.15 -1.77 21.50
N ASP A 65 2.99 -0.75 21.35
CA ASP A 65 3.00 0.49 22.12
C ASP A 65 2.60 1.70 21.24
N ASP A 66 2.85 2.90 21.75
CA ASP A 66 2.52 4.17 21.10
C ASP A 66 3.30 4.43 19.81
N SER A 67 4.33 3.63 19.50
CA SER A 67 5.01 3.69 18.19
C SER A 67 4.22 2.98 17.08
N ASN A 68 3.24 2.12 17.41
CA ASN A 68 2.37 1.49 16.43
C ASN A 68 1.44 2.52 15.77
N LEU A 69 1.35 2.48 14.44
CA LEU A 69 0.57 3.46 13.68
C LEU A 69 -0.95 3.39 13.96
N MET A 70 -1.48 2.21 14.28
CA MET A 70 -2.87 2.05 14.74
C MET A 70 -3.10 2.74 16.08
N MET A 71 -2.15 2.62 17.02
CA MET A 71 -2.23 3.30 18.32
C MET A 71 -2.17 4.82 18.14
N ARG A 72 -1.26 5.30 17.29
CA ARG A 72 -1.17 6.73 16.92
C ARG A 72 -2.46 7.23 16.27
N ALA A 73 -3.05 6.46 15.36
CA ALA A 73 -4.33 6.78 14.72
C ALA A 73 -5.47 6.87 15.74
N ALA A 74 -5.59 5.89 16.63
CA ALA A 74 -6.58 5.88 17.69
C ALA A 74 -6.44 7.10 18.63
N MET A 75 -5.21 7.41 19.06
CA MET A 75 -4.93 8.58 19.88
C MET A 75 -5.25 9.90 19.16
N ALA A 76 -4.91 10.00 17.87
CA ALA A 76 -5.22 11.17 17.06
C ALA A 76 -6.73 11.41 16.99
N LEU A 77 -7.52 10.37 16.70
CA LEU A 77 -8.98 10.47 16.66
C LEU A 77 -9.57 10.82 18.04
N LYS A 78 -9.10 10.18 19.12
CA LYS A 78 -9.53 10.51 20.50
C LYS A 78 -9.33 11.99 20.79
N ARG A 79 -8.13 12.51 20.53
CA ARG A 79 -7.78 13.91 20.78
C ARG A 79 -8.63 14.87 19.96
N VAL A 80 -8.79 14.62 18.67
CA VAL A 80 -9.52 15.52 17.75
C VAL A 80 -11.03 15.52 18.01
N ARG A 81 -11.59 14.41 18.52
CA ARG A 81 -13.03 14.25 18.75
C ARG A 81 -13.43 14.30 20.23
N GLY A 82 -12.48 14.48 21.15
CA GLY A 82 -12.74 14.54 22.59
C GLY A 82 -13.28 13.22 23.16
N VAL A 83 -12.79 12.07 22.67
CA VAL A 83 -13.26 10.75 23.11
C VAL A 83 -12.44 10.27 24.30
N GLU A 84 -13.10 10.03 25.42
CA GLU A 84 -12.48 9.48 26.64
C GLU A 84 -12.41 7.94 26.65
N MET A 85 -13.36 7.26 25.98
CA MET A 85 -13.43 5.79 25.93
C MET A 85 -12.19 5.13 25.30
N GLY A 86 -11.79 3.97 25.80
CA GLY A 86 -10.74 3.13 25.22
C GLY A 86 -11.24 2.20 24.12
N ALA A 87 -10.30 1.44 23.55
CA ALA A 87 -10.58 0.39 22.59
C ALA A 87 -9.55 -0.74 22.70
N ALA A 88 -10.03 -1.98 22.63
CA ALA A 88 -9.19 -3.15 22.47
C ALA A 88 -9.07 -3.45 20.97
N LEU A 89 -7.90 -3.16 20.40
CA LEU A 89 -7.57 -3.43 19.01
C LEU A 89 -6.90 -4.80 18.90
N THR A 90 -7.24 -5.54 17.86
CA THR A 90 -6.51 -6.76 17.47
C THR A 90 -6.07 -6.64 16.02
N LEU A 91 -4.83 -6.96 15.74
CA LEU A 91 -4.27 -7.02 14.39
C LEU A 91 -3.77 -8.44 14.10
N GLU A 92 -4.37 -9.11 13.13
CA GLU A 92 -3.76 -10.30 12.51
C GLU A 92 -2.95 -9.85 11.29
N LYS A 93 -1.62 -9.76 11.47
CA LYS A 93 -0.68 -9.29 10.48
C LYS A 93 -0.36 -10.38 9.46
N ARG A 94 -0.92 -10.23 8.26
CA ARG A 94 -0.79 -11.13 7.10
C ARG A 94 0.02 -10.53 5.97
N LEU A 95 0.19 -9.20 5.94
CA LEU A 95 1.04 -8.50 4.99
C LEU A 95 2.43 -8.27 5.57
N PRO A 96 3.51 -8.46 4.79
CA PRO A 96 4.85 -8.12 5.23
C PRO A 96 4.98 -6.62 5.51
N HIS A 97 5.65 -6.26 6.60
CA HIS A 97 5.95 -4.87 6.94
C HIS A 97 7.13 -4.33 6.13
N ALA A 98 7.24 -3.00 6.01
CA ALA A 98 8.34 -2.30 5.32
C ALA A 98 8.58 -2.79 3.87
N ALA A 99 7.51 -3.17 3.18
CA ALA A 99 7.59 -3.90 1.92
C ALA A 99 7.17 -3.07 0.68
N GLY A 100 6.92 -1.77 0.82
CA GLY A 100 6.46 -0.93 -0.30
C GLY A 100 4.97 -1.11 -0.66
N ILE A 101 4.20 -1.77 0.21
CA ILE A 101 2.75 -2.03 0.03
C ILE A 101 1.85 -1.34 1.07
N GLY A 102 2.38 -0.32 1.77
CA GLY A 102 1.61 0.54 2.67
C GLY A 102 0.87 -0.16 3.82
N SER A 103 1.28 -1.37 4.24
CA SER A 103 0.46 -2.19 5.14
C SER A 103 0.11 -1.49 6.46
N GLY A 104 1.10 -0.89 7.14
CA GLY A 104 0.86 -0.17 8.39
C GLY A 104 0.00 1.07 8.21
N SER A 105 0.10 1.74 7.06
CA SER A 105 -0.74 2.89 6.72
C SER A 105 -2.18 2.48 6.43
N SER A 106 -2.38 1.32 5.80
CA SER A 106 -3.70 0.70 5.60
C SER A 106 -4.31 0.30 6.95
N ASP A 107 -3.54 -0.33 7.84
CA ASP A 107 -3.95 -0.68 9.21
C ASP A 107 -4.40 0.57 9.99
N ALA A 108 -3.64 1.67 9.89
CA ALA A 108 -3.95 2.93 10.57
C ALA A 108 -5.18 3.64 10.00
N ALA A 109 -5.31 3.69 8.66
CA ALA A 109 -6.48 4.25 7.99
C ALA A 109 -7.76 3.49 8.38
N LEU A 110 -7.71 2.15 8.37
CA LEU A 110 -8.82 1.33 8.80
C LEU A 110 -9.13 1.50 10.29
N THR A 111 -8.11 1.66 11.13
CA THR A 111 -8.29 1.97 12.57
C THR A 111 -9.04 3.28 12.77
N LEU A 112 -8.74 4.34 12.01
CA LEU A 112 -9.50 5.59 12.07
C LEU A 112 -10.98 5.39 11.74
N ALA A 113 -11.28 4.65 10.67
CA ALA A 113 -12.64 4.38 10.24
C ALA A 113 -13.41 3.53 11.28
N MET A 114 -12.83 2.42 11.72
CA MET A 114 -13.44 1.52 12.70
C MET A 114 -13.70 2.21 14.05
N LEU A 115 -12.78 3.05 14.50
CA LEU A 115 -12.93 3.74 15.79
C LEU A 115 -13.88 4.93 15.71
N ALA A 116 -13.98 5.60 14.56
CA ALA A 116 -15.02 6.61 14.34
C ALA A 116 -16.42 5.99 14.48
N GLU A 117 -16.62 4.81 13.89
CA GLU A 117 -17.86 4.03 14.05
C GLU A 117 -18.05 3.56 15.50
N LEU A 118 -17.03 2.92 16.09
CA LEU A 118 -17.11 2.35 17.45
C LEU A 118 -17.43 3.40 18.51
N TRP A 119 -16.88 4.60 18.39
CA TRP A 119 -17.07 5.69 19.33
C TRP A 119 -18.22 6.63 18.94
N GLY A 120 -18.87 6.42 17.79
CA GLY A 120 -19.97 7.24 17.33
C GLY A 120 -19.59 8.69 17.03
N VAL A 121 -18.39 8.92 16.47
CA VAL A 121 -17.87 10.25 16.14
C VAL A 121 -17.63 10.41 14.63
N PRO A 122 -17.65 11.65 14.09
CA PRO A 122 -17.37 11.87 12.69
C PRO A 122 -15.94 11.43 12.29
N PRO A 123 -15.75 10.81 11.11
CA PRO A 123 -14.43 10.44 10.61
C PRO A 123 -13.52 11.66 10.44
N LEU A 124 -12.21 11.44 10.43
CA LEU A 124 -11.24 12.48 10.09
C LEU A 124 -11.19 12.66 8.55
N PRO A 125 -11.06 13.89 8.04
CA PRO A 125 -10.85 14.10 6.61
C PRO A 125 -9.50 13.54 6.18
N ALA A 126 -9.43 12.91 5.01
CA ALA A 126 -8.22 12.23 4.53
C ALA A 126 -7.01 13.17 4.38
N ASN A 127 -7.25 14.42 3.99
CA ASN A 127 -6.25 15.47 3.89
C ASN A 127 -6.10 16.29 5.20
N GLY A 128 -6.71 15.85 6.30
CA GLY A 128 -6.59 16.50 7.59
C GLY A 128 -5.17 16.42 8.15
N PRO A 129 -4.70 17.45 8.89
CA PRO A 129 -3.31 17.51 9.36
C PRO A 129 -2.95 16.34 10.27
N GLU A 130 -3.88 15.85 11.08
CA GLU A 130 -3.65 14.67 11.92
C GLU A 130 -3.50 13.38 11.14
N VAL A 131 -4.21 13.24 10.02
CA VAL A 131 -4.11 12.07 9.14
C VAL A 131 -2.79 12.10 8.37
N VAL A 132 -2.45 13.25 7.79
CA VAL A 132 -1.17 13.45 7.08
C VAL A 132 0.03 13.21 8.01
N ALA A 133 -0.06 13.62 9.28
CA ALA A 133 1.00 13.41 10.27
C ALA A 133 1.21 11.93 10.67
N LEU A 134 0.25 11.04 10.39
CA LEU A 134 0.43 9.59 10.60
C LEU A 134 1.40 9.02 9.56
N GLY A 135 1.31 9.48 8.32
CA GLY A 135 2.24 9.13 7.25
C GLY A 135 1.67 9.40 5.87
N ALA A 136 2.54 9.56 4.88
CA ALA A 136 2.20 9.93 3.50
C ALA A 136 1.18 9.00 2.83
N ASP A 137 1.17 7.72 3.19
CA ASP A 137 0.25 6.73 2.59
C ASP A 137 -1.11 6.64 3.32
N VAL A 138 -1.25 7.19 4.54
CA VAL A 138 -2.51 7.09 5.30
C VAL A 138 -3.67 7.84 4.62
N PRO A 139 -3.48 9.05 4.06
CA PRO A 139 -4.53 9.73 3.29
C PRO A 139 -5.09 8.89 2.16
N VAL A 140 -4.24 8.30 1.31
CA VAL A 140 -4.71 7.48 0.17
C VAL A 140 -5.35 6.19 0.67
N CYS A 141 -4.84 5.57 1.74
CA CYS A 141 -5.44 4.37 2.33
C CYS A 141 -6.87 4.59 2.86
N LEU A 142 -7.26 5.82 3.22
CA LEU A 142 -8.65 6.13 3.58
C LEU A 142 -9.61 6.12 2.37
N GLN A 143 -9.08 6.16 1.13
CA GLN A 143 -9.87 6.05 -0.10
C GLN A 143 -10.10 4.59 -0.50
N ALA A 144 -9.50 3.61 0.19
CA ALA A 144 -9.70 2.21 -0.13
C ALA A 144 -11.20 1.85 -0.15
N PRO A 145 -11.68 1.10 -1.16
CA PRO A 145 -10.91 0.40 -2.19
C PRO A 145 -10.67 1.19 -3.49
N ALA A 146 -11.01 2.47 -3.58
CA ALA A 146 -10.96 3.23 -4.82
C ALA A 146 -9.51 3.42 -5.34
N PRO A 147 -9.21 3.07 -6.61
CA PRO A 147 -8.00 3.55 -7.27
C PRO A 147 -7.90 5.06 -7.19
N THR A 148 -6.70 5.59 -6.95
CA THR A 148 -6.50 7.02 -6.70
C THR A 148 -5.18 7.47 -7.32
N ARG A 149 -5.16 8.65 -7.96
CA ARG A 149 -3.91 9.34 -8.31
C ARG A 149 -3.50 10.21 -7.13
N MET A 150 -2.33 9.93 -6.59
CA MET A 150 -1.77 10.61 -5.44
C MET A 150 -0.62 11.51 -5.89
N THR A 151 -0.69 12.80 -5.57
CA THR A 151 0.35 13.79 -5.90
C THR A 151 0.83 14.57 -4.68
N GLY A 152 1.86 15.40 -4.86
CA GLY A 152 2.49 16.16 -3.78
C GLY A 152 3.41 15.26 -2.95
N ILE A 153 3.38 15.37 -1.63
CA ILE A 153 4.04 14.42 -0.72
C ILE A 153 3.12 13.25 -0.33
N GLY A 154 1.98 13.07 -1.01
CA GLY A 154 0.97 12.06 -0.73
C GLY A 154 -0.36 12.61 -0.21
N GLU A 155 -0.47 13.93 -0.07
CA GLU A 155 -1.61 14.64 0.51
C GLU A 155 -2.68 15.05 -0.50
N THR A 156 -2.32 15.16 -1.78
CA THR A 156 -3.26 15.51 -2.85
C THR A 156 -3.78 14.25 -3.51
N LEU A 157 -5.09 14.01 -3.37
CA LEU A 157 -5.77 12.82 -3.88
C LEU A 157 -6.72 13.21 -4.99
N LEU A 158 -6.59 12.56 -6.15
CA LEU A 158 -7.37 12.80 -7.35
C LEU A 158 -8.05 11.51 -7.79
N ASP A 159 -9.33 11.61 -8.09
CA ASP A 159 -10.09 10.50 -8.68
C ASP A 159 -9.49 10.11 -10.03
N VAL A 160 -9.59 8.83 -10.36
CA VAL A 160 -9.13 8.29 -11.64
C VAL A 160 -10.27 7.55 -12.35
N PRO A 161 -10.20 7.41 -13.68
CA PRO A 161 -11.12 6.54 -14.41
C PRO A 161 -11.12 5.12 -13.84
N ARG A 162 -12.27 4.43 -13.95
CA ARG A 162 -12.39 3.01 -13.61
C ARG A 162 -11.34 2.21 -14.39
N LEU A 163 -10.57 1.39 -13.67
CA LEU A 163 -9.60 0.49 -14.28
C LEU A 163 -10.31 -0.75 -14.84
N PRO A 164 -9.75 -1.42 -15.87
CA PRO A 164 -10.24 -2.72 -16.29
C PRO A 164 -10.10 -3.74 -15.16
N ASP A 165 -10.99 -4.74 -15.15
CA ASP A 165 -10.88 -5.86 -14.23
C ASP A 165 -9.54 -6.58 -14.49
N CYS A 166 -8.74 -6.71 -13.45
CA CYS A 166 -7.41 -7.33 -13.51
C CYS A 166 -7.00 -7.86 -12.14
N ALA A 167 -5.89 -8.59 -12.11
CA ALA A 167 -5.29 -9.08 -10.88
C ALA A 167 -3.78 -8.83 -10.87
N LEU A 168 -3.21 -8.91 -9.68
CA LEU A 168 -1.79 -8.78 -9.42
C LEU A 168 -1.24 -10.09 -8.86
N VAL A 169 0.04 -10.33 -9.12
CA VAL A 169 0.85 -11.27 -8.35
C VAL A 169 1.91 -10.47 -7.62
N LEU A 170 1.73 -10.34 -6.31
CA LEU A 170 2.67 -9.67 -5.44
C LEU A 170 3.79 -10.63 -5.06
N VAL A 171 5.04 -10.17 -5.17
CA VAL A 171 6.24 -10.95 -4.88
C VAL A 171 7.18 -10.08 -4.08
N ARG A 172 7.56 -10.53 -2.88
CA ARG A 172 8.57 -9.88 -2.06
C ARG A 172 9.74 -10.84 -1.85
N PRO A 173 10.91 -10.58 -2.46
CA PRO A 173 12.14 -11.29 -2.10
C PRO A 173 12.51 -11.03 -0.63
N PRO A 174 13.28 -11.92 0.03
CA PRO A 174 13.63 -11.81 1.45
C PRO A 174 14.73 -10.76 1.68
N VAL A 175 14.49 -9.53 1.25
CA VAL A 175 15.38 -8.38 1.40
C VAL A 175 14.59 -7.19 1.94
N ASP A 176 15.22 -6.43 2.83
CA ASP A 176 14.70 -5.17 3.34
C ASP A 176 15.45 -4.01 2.69
N VAL A 177 14.70 -3.04 2.21
CA VAL A 177 15.26 -1.81 1.61
C VAL A 177 14.65 -0.62 2.31
N ALA A 178 15.48 0.18 2.97
CA ALA A 178 15.02 1.39 3.64
C ALA A 178 14.58 2.43 2.61
N THR A 179 13.35 2.94 2.70
CA THR A 179 12.82 3.99 1.82
C THR A 179 13.79 5.16 1.67
N SER A 180 14.39 5.61 2.78
CA SER A 180 15.35 6.72 2.78
C SER A 180 16.60 6.44 1.94
N ALA A 181 17.13 5.21 1.96
CA ALA A 181 18.28 4.83 1.17
C ALA A 181 17.96 4.87 -0.34
N VAL A 182 16.76 4.42 -0.73
CA VAL A 182 16.30 4.47 -2.13
C VAL A 182 16.18 5.90 -2.63
N PHE A 183 15.56 6.79 -1.84
CA PHE A 183 15.47 8.22 -2.19
C PHE A 183 16.84 8.92 -2.23
N GLN A 184 17.79 8.52 -1.39
CA GLN A 184 19.16 9.04 -1.42
C GLN A 184 19.90 8.63 -2.70
N ALA A 185 19.64 7.42 -3.20
CA ALA A 185 20.24 6.88 -4.42
C ALA A 185 19.62 7.45 -5.72
N LEU A 186 18.56 8.27 -5.64
CA LEU A 186 18.02 9.00 -6.80
C LEU A 186 19.05 9.97 -7.40
N THR A 187 19.31 9.79 -8.70
CA THR A 187 20.21 10.64 -9.49
C THR A 187 19.55 11.95 -9.92
N SER A 188 18.26 11.89 -10.30
CA SER A 188 17.44 13.05 -10.65
C SER A 188 16.17 13.07 -9.79
N ARG A 189 15.69 14.29 -9.50
CA ARG A 189 14.49 14.53 -8.70
C ARG A 189 13.45 15.39 -9.43
N ASP A 190 13.78 15.88 -10.63
CA ASP A 190 12.96 16.82 -11.39
C ASP A 190 12.40 16.12 -12.64
N GLY A 191 11.65 15.03 -12.42
CA GLY A 191 11.01 14.26 -13.48
C GLY A 191 9.65 14.83 -13.91
N SER A 192 9.16 14.41 -15.07
CA SER A 192 7.76 14.64 -15.43
C SER A 192 6.84 13.76 -14.58
N GLY A 193 5.63 14.25 -14.30
CA GLY A 193 4.55 13.44 -13.75
C GLY A 193 4.18 12.26 -14.66
N MET A 194 3.28 11.41 -14.16
CA MET A 194 2.73 10.33 -14.97
C MET A 194 1.81 10.91 -16.05
N ASP A 195 1.70 10.19 -17.17
CA ASP A 195 0.73 10.57 -18.20
C ASP A 195 -0.69 10.47 -17.62
N ASP A 196 -1.62 11.23 -18.20
CA ASP A 196 -3.01 11.08 -17.80
C ASP A 196 -3.51 9.67 -18.13
N LEU A 197 -4.26 9.08 -17.20
CA LEU A 197 -4.87 7.77 -17.38
C LEU A 197 -6.09 7.91 -18.30
N PRO A 198 -6.10 7.29 -19.50
CA PRO A 198 -7.25 7.35 -20.40
C PRO A 198 -8.49 6.67 -19.81
N HIS A 199 -9.66 7.15 -20.20
CA HIS A 199 -10.94 6.50 -19.86
C HIS A 199 -11.17 5.25 -20.71
N GLY A 200 -11.81 4.23 -20.11
CA GLY A 200 -12.36 3.10 -20.86
C GLY A 200 -11.31 2.15 -21.44
N LEU A 201 -10.10 2.11 -20.86
CA LEU A 201 -9.10 1.13 -21.26
C LEU A 201 -9.57 -0.29 -20.97
N ASP A 202 -9.38 -1.18 -21.94
CA ASP A 202 -9.40 -2.62 -21.68
C ASP A 202 -8.09 -3.07 -21.01
N TYR A 203 -8.02 -4.35 -20.65
CA TYR A 203 -6.86 -4.92 -19.95
C TYR A 203 -5.54 -4.72 -20.72
N ASP A 204 -5.54 -4.99 -22.03
CA ASP A 204 -4.32 -4.92 -22.84
C ASP A 204 -3.86 -3.47 -23.03
N SER A 205 -4.79 -2.55 -23.27
CA SER A 205 -4.49 -1.12 -23.40
C SER A 205 -4.02 -0.52 -22.06
N PHE A 206 -4.56 -1.00 -20.93
CA PHE A 206 -4.08 -0.61 -19.60
C PHE A 206 -2.66 -1.12 -19.33
N ALA A 207 -2.36 -2.37 -19.66
CA ALA A 207 -1.00 -2.90 -19.54
C ALA A 207 -0.02 -2.14 -20.44
N GLN A 208 -0.43 -1.76 -21.65
CA GLN A 208 0.37 -0.94 -22.56
C GLN A 208 0.62 0.47 -22.00
N TRP A 209 -0.43 1.15 -21.50
CA TRP A 209 -0.29 2.46 -20.85
C TRP A 209 0.66 2.38 -19.66
N LEU A 210 0.49 1.38 -18.81
CA LEU A 210 1.33 1.16 -17.62
C LEU A 210 2.80 0.93 -18.00
N SER A 211 3.07 0.25 -19.12
CA SER A 211 4.42 0.00 -19.63
C SER A 211 5.16 1.27 -20.08
N ALA A 212 4.43 2.35 -20.37
CA ALA A 212 5.01 3.66 -20.68
C ALA A 212 5.27 4.51 -19.42
N GLN A 213 4.72 4.11 -18.27
CA GLN A 213 4.91 4.80 -17.00
C GLN A 213 6.17 4.32 -16.27
N ARG A 214 6.51 5.00 -15.17
CA ARG A 214 7.73 4.75 -14.40
C ARG A 214 7.45 4.48 -12.94
N ASN A 215 8.37 3.75 -12.32
CA ASN A 215 8.67 3.90 -10.91
C ASN A 215 10.13 4.39 -10.81
N ASP A 216 10.30 5.68 -10.55
CA ASP A 216 11.62 6.33 -10.50
C ASP A 216 12.49 5.81 -9.34
N LEU A 217 11.88 5.15 -8.34
CA LEU A 217 12.57 4.50 -7.23
C LEU A 217 13.03 3.07 -7.56
N GLN A 218 12.58 2.47 -8.66
CA GLN A 218 12.91 1.09 -9.00
C GLN A 218 14.40 0.90 -9.28
N ALA A 219 14.99 1.67 -10.19
CA ALA A 219 16.41 1.52 -10.52
C ALA A 219 17.34 1.77 -9.31
N PRO A 220 17.13 2.81 -8.48
CA PRO A 220 17.85 2.95 -7.22
C PRO A 220 17.69 1.76 -6.27
N ALA A 221 16.48 1.21 -6.13
CA ALA A 221 16.22 0.05 -5.27
C ALA A 221 16.91 -1.22 -5.80
N GLU A 222 16.88 -1.46 -7.10
CA GLU A 222 17.59 -2.58 -7.76
C GLU A 222 19.12 -2.49 -7.59
N SER A 223 19.67 -1.27 -7.57
CA SER A 223 21.10 -1.03 -7.29
C SER A 223 21.48 -1.38 -5.85
N ILE A 224 20.60 -1.08 -4.89
CA ILE A 224 20.79 -1.40 -3.46
C ILE A 224 20.57 -2.89 -3.20
N ALA A 225 19.52 -3.47 -3.80
CA ALA A 225 19.08 -4.84 -3.59
C ALA A 225 18.77 -5.52 -4.94
N PRO A 226 19.77 -6.18 -5.55
CA PRO A 226 19.63 -6.85 -6.85
C PRO A 226 18.53 -7.94 -6.87
N GLU A 227 18.11 -8.46 -5.73
CA GLU A 227 16.99 -9.40 -5.59
C GLU A 227 15.68 -8.81 -6.11
N ILE A 228 15.50 -7.49 -6.07
CA ILE A 228 14.34 -6.80 -6.67
C ILE A 228 14.34 -7.00 -8.19
N ALA A 229 15.49 -6.80 -8.84
CA ALA A 229 15.63 -7.01 -10.28
C ALA A 229 15.41 -8.49 -10.64
N GLN A 230 15.88 -9.42 -9.81
CA GLN A 230 15.63 -10.85 -9.98
C GLN A 230 14.14 -11.18 -9.90
N ALA A 231 13.41 -10.61 -8.93
CA ALA A 231 11.97 -10.80 -8.79
C ALA A 231 11.18 -10.27 -9.99
N ILE A 232 11.54 -9.09 -10.50
CA ILE A 232 10.92 -8.51 -11.69
C ILE A 232 11.24 -9.35 -12.93
N ALA A 233 12.49 -9.80 -13.10
CA ALA A 233 12.87 -10.66 -14.21
C ALA A 233 12.12 -12.01 -14.19
N ALA A 234 11.97 -12.62 -13.01
CA ALA A 234 11.23 -13.87 -12.84
C ALA A 234 9.73 -13.70 -13.17
N LEU A 235 9.11 -12.59 -12.78
CA LEU A 235 7.74 -12.24 -13.18
C LEU A 235 7.62 -12.07 -14.71
N ARG A 236 8.52 -11.31 -15.33
CA ARG A 236 8.53 -11.06 -16.79
C ARG A 236 8.76 -12.32 -17.62
N ALA A 237 9.44 -13.32 -17.08
CA ALA A 237 9.68 -14.58 -17.76
C ALA A 237 8.40 -15.44 -17.92
N LEU A 238 7.32 -15.13 -17.18
CA LEU A 238 6.07 -15.86 -17.24
C LEU A 238 5.15 -15.24 -18.31
N PRO A 239 4.75 -15.99 -19.37
CA PRO A 239 3.99 -15.43 -20.50
C PRO A 239 2.64 -14.81 -20.15
N ALA A 240 2.08 -15.15 -18.99
CA ALA A 240 0.80 -14.64 -18.53
C ALA A 240 0.89 -13.27 -17.83
N VAL A 241 2.11 -12.78 -17.56
CA VAL A 241 2.37 -11.49 -16.92
C VAL A 241 2.55 -10.42 -18.00
N SER A 242 1.58 -9.53 -18.15
CA SER A 242 1.60 -8.50 -19.19
C SER A 242 2.50 -7.31 -18.84
N PHE A 243 2.71 -7.06 -17.55
CA PHE A 243 3.62 -6.04 -17.04
C PHE A 243 4.19 -6.48 -15.69
N ALA A 244 5.42 -6.07 -15.38
CA ALA A 244 5.98 -6.24 -14.04
C ALA A 244 6.84 -5.04 -13.63
N GLY A 245 6.68 -4.63 -12.38
CA GLY A 245 7.38 -3.51 -11.76
C GLY A 245 7.47 -3.62 -10.25
N MET A 246 8.03 -2.59 -9.61
CA MET A 246 8.13 -2.47 -8.16
C MET A 246 7.03 -1.57 -7.60
N SER A 247 6.47 -1.90 -6.44
CA SER A 247 5.55 -1.02 -5.71
C SER A 247 6.32 -0.09 -4.76
N GLY A 248 6.10 1.21 -4.88
CA GLY A 248 6.63 2.21 -3.96
C GLY A 248 8.16 2.24 -3.99
N SER A 249 8.79 2.27 -2.82
CA SER A 249 10.24 2.10 -2.65
C SER A 249 10.69 0.65 -2.56
N GLY A 250 9.79 -0.32 -2.79
CA GLY A 250 10.09 -1.75 -2.64
C GLY A 250 10.12 -2.24 -1.19
N ALA A 251 10.50 -3.49 -0.94
CA ALA A 251 11.02 -4.46 -1.92
C ALA A 251 9.93 -5.28 -2.68
N THR A 252 8.64 -5.04 -2.45
CA THR A 252 7.60 -5.80 -3.16
C THR A 252 7.53 -5.40 -4.64
N CYS A 253 7.60 -6.41 -5.49
CA CYS A 253 7.34 -6.36 -6.92
C CYS A 253 5.94 -6.89 -7.22
N TYR A 254 5.37 -6.50 -8.35
CA TYR A 254 4.09 -7.00 -8.81
C TYR A 254 4.14 -7.37 -10.29
N GLY A 255 3.39 -8.41 -10.65
CA GLY A 255 3.07 -8.74 -12.03
C GLY A 255 1.58 -8.48 -12.30
N LEU A 256 1.26 -7.76 -13.35
CA LEU A 256 -0.10 -7.53 -13.83
C LEU A 256 -0.56 -8.73 -14.68
N VAL A 257 -1.72 -9.29 -14.35
CA VAL A 257 -2.34 -10.40 -15.06
C VAL A 257 -3.84 -10.16 -15.26
N LYS A 258 -4.42 -10.84 -16.25
CA LYS A 258 -5.81 -10.61 -16.68
C LYS A 258 -6.87 -10.87 -15.60
N ASP A 259 -6.65 -11.85 -14.72
CA ASP A 259 -7.67 -12.32 -13.78
C ASP A 259 -7.04 -13.11 -12.62
N MET A 260 -7.84 -13.35 -11.58
CA MET A 260 -7.42 -14.06 -10.38
C MET A 260 -7.05 -15.53 -10.61
N ALA A 261 -7.67 -16.17 -11.60
CA ALA A 261 -7.31 -17.54 -11.97
C ALA A 261 -5.87 -17.60 -12.49
N THR A 262 -5.51 -16.63 -13.34
CA THR A 262 -4.17 -16.45 -13.88
C THR A 262 -3.18 -16.05 -12.78
N ALA A 263 -3.56 -15.11 -11.90
CA ALA A 263 -2.74 -14.71 -10.76
C ALA A 263 -2.37 -15.91 -9.88
N THR A 264 -3.35 -16.77 -9.59
CA THR A 264 -3.14 -17.98 -8.78
C THR A 264 -2.16 -18.95 -9.45
N GLN A 265 -2.25 -19.15 -10.77
CA GLN A 265 -1.33 -20.02 -11.51
C GLN A 265 0.11 -19.47 -11.51
N VAL A 266 0.26 -18.16 -11.77
CA VAL A 266 1.55 -17.46 -11.75
C VAL A 266 2.15 -17.51 -10.35
N ALA A 267 1.37 -17.20 -9.31
CA ALA A 267 1.81 -17.26 -7.91
C ALA A 267 2.33 -18.65 -7.51
N ARG A 268 1.62 -19.72 -7.88
CA ARG A 268 2.07 -21.10 -7.62
C ARG A 268 3.42 -21.41 -8.27
N ARG A 269 3.62 -20.98 -9.52
CA ARG A 269 4.91 -21.17 -10.23
C ARG A 269 6.04 -20.42 -9.51
N MET A 270 5.78 -19.18 -9.10
CA MET A 270 6.74 -18.36 -8.35
C MET A 270 7.09 -18.99 -6.99
N GLN A 271 6.10 -19.48 -6.24
CA GLN A 271 6.32 -20.14 -4.94
C GLN A 271 7.16 -21.43 -5.06
N VAL A 272 6.97 -22.22 -6.12
CA VAL A 272 7.76 -23.44 -6.36
C VAL A 272 9.19 -23.09 -6.76
N ALA A 273 9.38 -22.08 -7.62
CA ALA A 273 10.70 -21.67 -8.08
C ALA A 273 11.51 -20.91 -7.00
N HIS A 274 10.82 -20.20 -6.11
CA HIS A 274 11.42 -19.30 -5.12
C HIS A 274 10.77 -19.49 -3.74
N MET A 275 11.04 -20.63 -3.10
CA MET A 275 10.39 -21.05 -1.84
C MET A 275 10.60 -20.10 -0.65
N ASN A 276 11.60 -19.23 -0.70
CA ASN A 276 11.90 -18.24 0.34
C ASN A 276 11.28 -16.87 0.07
N TRP A 277 10.57 -16.69 -1.04
CA TRP A 277 9.89 -15.44 -1.36
C TRP A 277 8.48 -15.43 -0.80
N TRP A 278 8.02 -14.28 -0.34
CA TRP A 278 6.60 -14.10 -0.09
C TRP A 278 5.91 -13.83 -1.42
N VAL A 279 4.86 -14.59 -1.72
CA VAL A 279 4.12 -14.50 -2.98
C VAL A 279 2.63 -14.57 -2.69
N ALA A 280 1.85 -13.62 -3.22
CA ALA A 280 0.41 -13.58 -3.06
C ALA A 280 -0.28 -13.19 -4.38
N PRO A 281 -1.20 -14.02 -4.92
CA PRO A 281 -2.13 -13.58 -5.94
C PRO A 281 -3.18 -12.66 -5.31
N ALA A 282 -3.57 -11.60 -6.00
CA ALA A 282 -4.48 -10.60 -5.45
C ALA A 282 -5.37 -9.97 -6.53
N ALA A 283 -6.66 -9.80 -6.26
CA ALA A 283 -7.54 -9.04 -7.14
C ALA A 283 -7.27 -7.55 -6.93
N VAL A 284 -7.29 -6.76 -8.00
CA VAL A 284 -7.33 -5.29 -7.86
C VAL A 284 -8.75 -4.92 -7.44
N LEU A 285 -8.88 -4.35 -6.24
CA LEU A 285 -10.16 -3.91 -5.73
C LEU A 285 -10.68 -2.72 -6.53
N GLN A 286 -11.99 -2.67 -6.70
CA GLN A 286 -12.73 -1.57 -7.32
C GLN A 286 -13.88 -1.18 -6.37
N PRO A 287 -14.28 0.11 -6.36
CA PRO A 287 -15.51 0.51 -5.68
C PRO A 287 -16.72 -0.16 -6.36
N ALA A 288 -17.75 -0.45 -5.56
CA ALA A 288 -18.99 -1.09 -6.02
C ALA A 288 -19.85 -0.17 -6.89
#